data_AF-A0A397V3L1-F1
#
_entry.id   AF-A0A397V3L1-F1
#
_cell.length_a   1.000
_cell.length_b   1.000
_cell.length_c   1.000
_cell.angle_alpha   90.00
_cell.angle_beta   90.00
_cell.angle_gamma   90.00
#
_symmetry.space_group_name_H-M   'P 1'
#
loop_
_entity.id
_entity.type
_entity.pdbx_description
1 polymer ?
#
loop_
_entity_poly.entity_id
_entity_poly.type
_entity_poly.pdbx_seq_one_letter_code
_entity_poly.pdbx_strand_id
1 'polypeptide(L)'
;MTLCYLLNKFSKKFNHKLTAFIIDHKFRPESTEESYKVANILSKLGNNLSDSLTFPLISQQETFARIERYKLLARGCHERKISSLFLGHHLSDQLETVIMRLARGSGINGLTSMEYISQFPIIRNIESLGINIIRPFLRLTKVKVFFYMINFILIYHYYYCLE
;
A
#
# COMPACT_ATOMS: atom_id res chain seq x y z
N MET A 1 4.34 -0.40 6.30
CA MET A 1 5.79 -0.30 6.64
C MET A 1 6.65 -1.37 5.98
N THR A 2 6.45 -2.67 6.24
CA THR A 2 7.30 -3.75 5.69
C THR A 2 7.51 -3.69 4.17
N LEU A 3 6.43 -3.47 3.41
CA LEU A 3 6.52 -3.34 1.95
C LEU A 3 7.45 -2.20 1.53
N CYS A 4 7.27 -1.01 2.11
CA CYS A 4 8.06 0.16 1.75
C CYS A 4 9.54 -0.05 2.02
N TYR A 5 9.90 -0.70 3.14
CA TYR A 5 11.29 -1.04 3.42
C TYR A 5 11.91 -1.99 2.39
N LEU A 6 11.22 -3.09 2.06
CA LEU A 6 11.72 -4.05 1.07
C LEU A 6 11.86 -3.40 -0.31
N LEU A 7 10.90 -2.55 -0.68
CA LEU A 7 10.98 -1.76 -1.91
C LEU A 7 12.11 -0.73 -1.86
N ASN A 8 12.41 -0.11 -0.73
CA ASN A 8 13.53 0.82 -0.59
C ASN A 8 14.89 0.11 -0.74
N LYS A 9 15.02 -1.11 -0.17
CA LYS A 9 16.22 -1.94 -0.41
C LYS A 9 16.36 -2.32 -1.89
N PHE A 10 15.25 -2.73 -2.51
CA PHE A 10 15.21 -3.05 -3.94
C PHE A 10 15.54 -1.82 -4.80
N SER A 11 14.95 -0.67 -4.49
CA SER A 11 15.14 0.57 -5.25
C SER A 11 16.58 1.08 -5.18
N LYS A 12 17.25 0.95 -4.02
CA LYS A 12 18.69 1.22 -3.88
C LYS A 12 19.53 0.29 -4.75
N LYS A 13 19.21 -1.00 -4.77
CA LYS A 13 19.97 -2.01 -5.55
C LYS A 13 19.85 -1.81 -7.06
N PHE A 14 18.68 -1.39 -7.55
CA PHE A 14 18.38 -1.28 -8.98
C PHE A 14 18.25 0.17 -9.47
N ASN A 15 18.64 1.14 -8.66
CA ASN A 15 18.59 2.58 -8.96
C ASN A 15 17.21 3.09 -9.42
N HIS A 16 16.15 2.65 -8.73
CA HIS A 16 14.80 3.14 -8.96
C HIS A 16 14.42 4.23 -7.94
N LYS A 17 13.59 5.18 -8.36
CA LYS A 17 12.95 6.13 -7.45
C LYS A 17 11.73 5.49 -6.80
N LEU A 18 11.57 5.71 -5.50
CA LEU A 18 10.42 5.23 -4.73
C LEU A 18 9.63 6.42 -4.21
N THR A 19 8.30 6.35 -4.31
CA THR A 19 7.40 7.32 -3.69
C THR A 19 6.45 6.56 -2.77
N ALA A 20 6.27 7.06 -1.54
CA ALA A 20 5.29 6.51 -0.62
C ALA A 20 4.05 7.40 -0.60
N PHE A 21 2.88 6.77 -0.61
CA PHE A 21 1.60 7.44 -0.40
C PHE A 21 1.05 7.03 0.96
N ILE A 22 0.77 8.00 1.81
CA ILE A 22 0.09 7.85 3.09
C ILE A 22 -1.34 8.37 2.92
N ILE A 23 -2.33 7.60 3.33
CA ILE A 23 -3.73 8.03 3.26
C ILE A 23 -4.30 8.05 4.67
N ASP A 24 -4.49 9.26 5.19
CA ASP A 24 -5.12 9.51 6.48
C ASP A 24 -6.64 9.45 6.30
N HIS A 25 -7.21 8.34 6.74
CA HIS A 25 -8.62 8.00 6.52
C HIS A 25 -9.56 8.58 7.59
N LYS A 26 -9.02 9.15 8.67
CA LYS A 26 -9.77 9.83 9.75
C LYS A 26 -10.95 9.06 10.36
N PHE A 27 -11.05 7.73 10.14
CA PHE A 27 -12.07 6.88 10.76
C PHE A 27 -11.91 6.80 12.28
N ARG A 28 -10.65 6.89 12.74
CA ARG A 28 -10.29 6.91 14.15
C ARG A 28 -9.58 8.23 14.47
N PRO A 29 -9.77 8.81 15.67
CA PRO A 29 -9.11 10.06 16.06
C PRO A 29 -7.58 9.96 16.01
N GLU A 30 -7.01 8.76 16.21
CA GLU A 30 -5.57 8.52 16.19
C GLU A 30 -4.98 8.42 14.77
N SER A 31 -5.81 8.31 13.72
CA SER A 31 -5.36 8.10 12.33
C SER A 31 -4.38 9.17 11.86
N THR A 32 -4.63 10.42 12.22
CA THR A 32 -3.77 11.55 11.86
C THR A 32 -2.39 11.44 12.55
N GLU A 33 -2.35 11.12 13.84
CA GLU A 33 -1.09 10.92 14.57
C GLU A 33 -0.30 9.71 14.02
N GLU A 34 -0.99 8.60 13.72
CA GLU A 34 -0.40 7.43 13.07
C GLU A 34 0.22 7.80 11.71
N SER A 35 -0.46 8.64 10.92
CA SER A 35 0.05 9.09 9.61
C SER A 35 1.35 9.90 9.74
N TYR A 36 1.45 10.77 10.75
CA TYR A 36 2.68 11.54 11.03
C TYR A 36 3.82 10.65 11.52
N LYS A 37 3.53 9.68 12.40
CA LYS A 37 4.52 8.68 12.83
C LYS A 37 5.08 7.91 11.64
N VAL A 38 4.22 7.46 10.73
CA VAL A 38 4.63 6.77 9.50
C VAL A 38 5.50 7.67 8.64
N ALA A 39 5.09 8.93 8.40
CA ALA A 39 5.88 9.88 7.62
C ALA A 39 7.29 10.11 8.21
N ASN A 40 7.40 10.23 9.54
CA ASN A 40 8.67 10.39 10.23
C ASN A 40 9.57 9.14 10.16
N ILE A 41 8.99 7.94 10.17
CA ILE A 41 9.79 6.72 9.95
C ILE A 41 10.26 6.66 8.49
N LEU A 42 9.41 7.05 7.55
CA LEU A 42 9.72 7.04 6.12
C LEU A 42 10.80 8.06 5.74
N SER A 43 10.81 9.26 6.34
CA SER A 43 11.86 10.27 6.10
C SER A 43 13.26 9.77 6.49
N LYS A 44 13.34 8.88 7.49
CA LYS A 44 14.59 8.27 7.94
C LYS A 44 15.08 7.11 7.07
N LEU A 45 14.26 6.58 6.16
CA LEU A 45 14.60 5.40 5.35
C LEU A 45 15.54 5.72 4.15
N GLY A 46 15.93 6.99 3.97
CA GLY A 46 17.00 7.44 3.07
C GLY A 46 16.55 7.97 1.70
N ASN A 47 17.51 8.49 0.94
CA ASN A 47 17.34 9.46 -0.16
C ASN A 47 16.54 8.98 -1.39
N ASN A 48 16.29 7.68 -1.56
CA ASN A 48 15.54 7.17 -2.72
C ASN A 48 14.03 7.22 -2.52
N LEU A 49 13.57 7.48 -1.29
CA LEU A 49 12.19 7.88 -1.06
C LEU A 49 12.05 9.35 -1.44
N SER A 50 11.54 9.60 -2.64
CA SER A 50 11.45 10.96 -3.19
C SER A 50 10.38 11.81 -2.52
N ASP A 51 9.31 11.19 -1.99
CA ASP A 51 8.18 11.88 -1.40
C ASP A 51 7.37 10.95 -0.48
N SER A 52 6.75 11.54 0.54
CA SER A 52 5.65 10.96 1.31
C SER A 52 4.48 11.94 1.31
N LEU A 53 3.39 11.59 0.63
CA LEU A 53 2.20 12.44 0.57
C LEU A 53 1.12 11.90 1.48
N THR A 54 0.60 12.76 2.36
CA THR A 54 -0.58 12.45 3.19
C THR A 54 -1.82 13.03 2.54
N PHE A 55 -2.77 12.16 2.18
CA PHE A 55 -4.07 12.60 1.69
C PHE A 55 -5.15 12.39 2.75
N PRO A 56 -5.92 13.43 3.12
CA PRO A 56 -7.08 13.26 3.97
C PRO A 56 -8.19 12.56 3.18
N LEU A 57 -8.88 11.62 3.81
CA LEU A 57 -10.05 10.96 3.27
C LEU A 57 -11.16 11.03 4.32
N ILE A 58 -12.30 11.61 3.95
CA ILE A 58 -13.46 11.74 4.83
C ILE A 58 -14.58 10.93 4.19
N SER A 59 -14.88 9.77 4.77
CA SER A 59 -16.04 8.98 4.42
C SER A 59 -16.44 8.11 5.60
N GLN A 60 -17.74 7.89 5.80
CA GLN A 60 -18.25 7.00 6.84
C GLN A 60 -18.49 5.58 6.32
N GLN A 61 -18.38 5.36 5.00
CA GLN A 61 -18.62 4.06 4.38
C GLN A 61 -17.34 3.50 3.79
N GLU A 62 -17.00 2.27 4.15
CA GLU A 62 -15.76 1.61 3.73
C GLU A 62 -15.64 1.49 2.20
N THR A 63 -16.76 1.22 1.51
CA THR A 63 -16.78 1.11 0.05
C THR A 63 -16.43 2.45 -0.61
N PHE A 64 -16.96 3.55 -0.10
CA PHE A 64 -16.66 4.89 -0.63
C PHE A 64 -15.23 5.31 -0.27
N ALA A 65 -14.78 5.01 0.96
CA ALA A 65 -13.38 5.21 1.36
C ALA A 65 -12.40 4.44 0.46
N ARG A 66 -12.75 3.23 0.04
CA ARG A 66 -11.95 2.48 -0.93
C ARG A 66 -11.86 3.21 -2.26
N ILE A 67 -12.97 3.72 -2.79
CA ILE A 67 -13.00 4.47 -4.06
C ILE A 67 -12.12 5.72 -3.95
N GLU A 68 -12.35 6.56 -2.95
CA GLU A 68 -11.59 7.81 -2.75
C GLU A 68 -10.09 7.54 -2.55
N ARG A 69 -9.73 6.47 -1.84
CA ARG A 69 -8.33 6.05 -1.70
C ARG A 69 -7.68 5.80 -3.07
N TYR A 70 -8.35 5.05 -3.93
CA TYR A 70 -7.84 4.83 -5.28
C TYR A 70 -7.82 6.13 -6.09
N LYS A 71 -8.78 7.05 -5.92
CA LYS A 71 -8.71 8.36 -6.61
C LYS A 71 -7.47 9.17 -6.24
N LEU A 72 -7.15 9.21 -4.95
CA LEU A 72 -5.97 9.90 -4.45
C LEU A 72 -4.68 9.25 -4.94
N LEU A 73 -4.61 7.93 -4.93
CA LEU A 73 -3.47 7.17 -5.46
C LEU A 73 -3.29 7.38 -6.96
N ALA A 74 -4.38 7.34 -7.73
CA ALA A 74 -4.39 7.60 -9.16
C ALA A 74 -3.82 8.99 -9.47
N ARG A 75 -4.36 10.03 -8.84
CA ARG A 75 -3.88 11.40 -8.99
C ARG A 75 -2.40 11.54 -8.64
N GLY A 76 -1.99 11.01 -7.48
CA GLY A 76 -0.60 11.07 -7.03
C GLY A 76 0.37 10.35 -7.97
N CYS A 77 -0.04 9.23 -8.56
CA CYS A 77 0.74 8.51 -9.56
C CYS A 77 0.82 9.28 -10.88
N HIS A 78 -0.28 9.87 -11.35
CA HIS A 78 -0.30 10.68 -12.57
C HIS A 78 0.64 11.88 -12.49
N GLU A 79 0.51 12.69 -11.43
CA GLU A 79 1.32 13.90 -11.20
C GLU A 79 2.84 13.58 -11.16
N ARG A 80 3.20 12.37 -10.73
CA ARG A 80 4.59 11.91 -10.61
C ARG A 80 5.05 10.98 -11.74
N LYS A 81 4.22 10.75 -12.75
CA LYS A 81 4.48 9.84 -13.87
C LYS A 81 4.87 8.41 -13.41
N ILE A 82 4.22 7.92 -12.35
CA ILE A 82 4.43 6.58 -11.80
C ILE A 82 3.59 5.58 -12.58
N SER A 83 4.23 4.53 -13.12
CA SER A 83 3.58 3.47 -13.91
C SER A 83 3.25 2.21 -13.10
N SER A 84 3.80 2.07 -11.90
CA SER A 84 3.64 0.87 -11.06
C SER A 84 3.36 1.24 -9.61
N LEU A 85 2.24 0.74 -9.08
CA LEU A 85 1.79 0.96 -7.71
C LEU A 85 1.88 -0.35 -6.92
N PHE A 86 2.66 -0.35 -5.85
CA PHE A 86 2.80 -1.52 -4.98
C PHE A 86 1.87 -1.43 -3.77
N LEU A 87 1.11 -2.49 -3.49
CA LEU A 87 0.21 -2.57 -2.35
C LEU A 87 0.57 -3.75 -1.44
N GLY A 88 0.47 -3.54 -0.12
CA GLY A 88 0.88 -4.49 0.90
C GLY A 88 -0.11 -5.62 1.17
N HIS A 89 -1.00 -5.93 0.22
CA HIS A 89 -2.03 -6.93 0.42
C HIS A 89 -1.43 -8.32 0.64
N HIS A 90 -1.97 -9.03 1.61
CA HIS A 90 -1.57 -10.35 2.06
C HIS A 90 -2.73 -11.35 2.02
N LEU A 91 -2.45 -12.60 2.38
CA LEU A 91 -3.40 -13.71 2.26
C LEU A 91 -4.73 -13.45 3.01
N SER A 92 -4.68 -12.78 4.16
CA SER A 92 -5.91 -12.47 4.91
C SER A 92 -6.84 -11.51 4.15
N ASP A 93 -6.28 -10.57 3.36
CA ASP A 93 -7.10 -9.66 2.54
C ASP A 93 -7.75 -10.40 1.36
N GLN A 94 -7.12 -11.47 0.88
CA GLN A 94 -7.70 -12.36 -0.12
C GLN A 94 -8.91 -13.10 0.44
N LEU A 95 -8.75 -13.67 1.63
CA LEU A 95 -9.85 -14.38 2.31
C LEU A 95 -11.03 -13.44 2.57
N GLU A 96 -10.76 -12.23 3.07
CA GLU A 96 -11.78 -11.21 3.28
C GLU A 96 -12.51 -10.87 1.97
N THR A 97 -11.76 -10.66 0.88
CA THR A 97 -12.34 -10.39 -0.44
C THR A 97 -13.23 -11.53 -0.91
N VAL A 98 -12.81 -12.79 -0.74
CA VAL A 98 -13.61 -13.96 -1.12
C VAL A 98 -14.88 -14.05 -0.28
N ILE A 99 -14.78 -13.91 1.04
CA ILE A 99 -15.93 -13.96 1.97
C ILE A 99 -16.94 -12.85 1.64
N MET A 100 -16.47 -11.62 1.40
CA MET A 100 -17.34 -10.50 1.03
C MET A 100 -18.08 -10.75 -0.29
N ARG A 101 -17.43 -11.40 -1.26
CA ARG A 101 -18.05 -11.71 -2.57
C ARG A 101 -19.02 -12.88 -2.48
N LEU A 102 -18.72 -13.88 -1.66
CA LEU A 102 -19.64 -14.96 -1.30
C LEU A 102 -20.92 -14.39 -0.66
N ALA A 103 -20.76 -13.52 0.34
CA ALA A 103 -21.89 -12.88 1.03
C ALA A 103 -22.77 -12.04 0.08
N ARG A 104 -22.22 -11.55 -1.03
CA ARG A 104 -22.93 -10.79 -2.08
C ARG A 104 -23.58 -11.67 -3.16
N GLY A 105 -23.54 -12.99 -3.02
CA GLY A 105 -24.15 -13.92 -3.98
C GLY A 105 -23.36 -14.07 -5.30
N SER A 106 -22.04 -13.84 -5.27
CA SER A 106 -21.20 -13.99 -6.47
C SER A 106 -21.09 -15.47 -6.87
N GLY A 107 -21.34 -15.80 -8.14
CA GLY A 107 -21.07 -17.14 -8.68
C GLY A 107 -19.57 -17.48 -8.71
N ILE A 108 -19.20 -18.71 -9.09
CA ILE A 108 -17.81 -19.23 -9.07
C ILE A 108 -16.80 -18.29 -9.75
N ASN A 109 -17.14 -17.70 -10.91
CA ASN A 109 -16.26 -16.75 -11.60
C ASN A 109 -16.10 -15.41 -10.84
N GLY A 110 -17.10 -15.02 -10.06
CA GLY A 110 -17.06 -13.83 -9.20
C GLY A 110 -16.26 -14.03 -7.92
N LEU A 111 -15.88 -15.26 -7.57
CA LEU A 111 -15.04 -15.58 -6.41
C LEU A 111 -13.54 -15.39 -6.67
N THR A 112 -13.15 -15.07 -7.90
CA THR A 112 -11.77 -14.71 -8.25
C THR A 112 -11.29 -13.56 -7.36
N SER A 113 -10.32 -13.83 -6.50
CA SER A 113 -9.80 -12.82 -5.58
C SER A 113 -8.88 -11.80 -6.30
N MET A 114 -8.02 -11.08 -5.58
CA MET A 114 -7.06 -10.18 -6.21
C MET A 114 -5.98 -10.95 -6.98
N GLU A 115 -5.46 -10.35 -8.05
CA GLU A 115 -4.31 -10.86 -8.78
C GLU A 115 -2.99 -10.28 -8.25
N TYR A 116 -1.89 -11.01 -8.46
CA TYR A 116 -0.55 -10.57 -8.07
C TYR A 116 -0.13 -9.28 -8.80
N ILE A 117 -0.37 -9.24 -10.11
CA ILE A 117 -0.30 -8.04 -10.95
C ILE A 117 -1.70 -7.86 -11.53
N SER A 118 -2.24 -6.64 -11.44
CA SER A 118 -3.51 -6.28 -12.07
C SER A 118 -3.42 -4.87 -12.63
N GLN A 119 -4.27 -4.52 -13.59
CA GLN A 119 -4.42 -3.12 -13.96
C GLN A 119 -5.06 -2.33 -12.81
N PHE A 120 -4.74 -1.04 -12.72
CA PHE A 120 -5.41 -0.13 -11.81
C PHE A 120 -6.92 -0.08 -12.16
N PRO A 121 -7.82 -0.17 -11.16
CA PRO A 121 -9.25 -0.23 -11.44
C PRO A 121 -9.71 1.03 -12.18
N ILE A 122 -10.57 0.84 -13.20
CA ILE A 122 -11.24 1.96 -13.86
C ILE A 122 -12.24 2.53 -12.85
N ILE A 123 -11.96 3.75 -12.39
CA ILE A 123 -12.85 4.49 -11.51
C ILE A 123 -13.47 5.59 -12.36
N ARG A 124 -14.79 5.72 -12.32
CA ARG A 124 -15.51 6.77 -13.06
C ARG A 124 -14.82 8.13 -12.81
N ASN A 125 -14.51 8.83 -13.90
CA ASN A 125 -13.83 10.14 -13.93
C ASN A 125 -12.33 10.12 -13.60
N ILE A 126 -11.66 8.97 -13.69
CA ILE A 126 -10.21 8.88 -13.68
C ILE A 126 -9.82 8.10 -14.92
N GLU A 127 -9.07 8.74 -15.81
CA GLU A 127 -8.52 8.09 -17.01
C GLU A 127 -7.83 6.78 -16.60
N SER A 128 -7.93 5.73 -17.42
CA SER A 128 -7.23 4.48 -17.16
C SER A 128 -5.73 4.76 -17.19
N LEU A 129 -5.12 5.00 -16.03
CA LEU A 129 -3.79 5.60 -15.92
C LEU A 129 -2.63 4.71 -16.42
N GLY A 130 -2.91 3.57 -17.07
CA GLY A 130 -1.87 2.62 -17.48
C GLY A 130 -1.04 2.09 -16.31
N ILE A 131 -1.50 2.30 -15.06
CA ILE A 131 -0.79 1.91 -13.85
C ILE A 131 -1.01 0.43 -13.60
N ASN A 132 0.09 -0.29 -13.37
CA ASN A 132 0.04 -1.66 -12.88
C ASN A 132 0.02 -1.66 -11.35
N ILE A 133 -0.92 -2.39 -10.75
CA ILE A 133 -0.92 -2.69 -9.32
C ILE A 133 -0.17 -3.98 -9.10
N ILE A 134 0.81 -3.97 -8.19
CA ILE A 134 1.63 -5.12 -7.83
C ILE A 134 1.42 -5.43 -6.34
N ARG A 135 1.16 -6.68 -5.99
CA ARG A 135 0.88 -7.13 -4.61
C ARG A 135 1.89 -8.21 -4.18
N PRO A 136 3.12 -7.86 -3.81
CA PRO A 136 4.18 -8.84 -3.54
C PRO A 136 3.84 -9.85 -2.43
N PHE A 137 3.00 -9.45 -1.48
CA PHE A 137 2.68 -10.26 -0.30
C PHE A 137 1.42 -11.10 -0.43
N LEU A 138 0.79 -11.14 -1.61
CA LEU A 138 -0.57 -11.65 -1.78
C LEU A 138 -0.74 -13.12 -1.36
N ARG A 139 0.35 -13.89 -1.40
CA ARG A 139 0.40 -15.31 -1.01
C ARG A 139 1.02 -15.54 0.38
N LEU A 140 1.36 -14.47 1.10
CA LEU A 140 1.98 -14.54 2.42
C LEU A 140 0.93 -14.38 3.51
N THR A 141 1.07 -15.15 4.59
CA THR A 141 0.27 -14.94 5.81
C THR A 141 0.73 -13.67 6.52
N LYS A 142 -0.16 -13.08 7.33
CA LYS A 142 0.20 -11.93 8.18
C LYS A 142 1.39 -12.24 9.09
N VAL A 143 1.49 -13.47 9.61
CA VAL A 143 2.62 -13.95 10.41
C VAL A 143 3.93 -13.90 9.60
N LYS A 144 3.92 -14.35 8.34
CA LYS A 144 5.11 -14.26 7.48
C LYS A 144 5.50 -12.81 7.18
N VAL A 145 4.53 -11.94 6.90
CA VAL A 145 4.80 -10.49 6.71
C VAL A 145 5.38 -9.87 7.98
N PHE A 146 4.88 -10.25 9.15
CA PHE A 146 5.38 -9.81 10.44
C PHE A 146 6.80 -10.34 10.72
N PHE A 147 7.10 -11.59 10.34
CA PHE A 147 8.45 -12.13 10.44
C PHE A 147 9.46 -11.32 9.61
N TYR A 148 9.11 -10.95 8.38
CA TYR A 148 9.92 -10.02 7.58
C TYR A 148 10.07 -8.65 8.24
N MET A 149 9.06 -8.20 9.00
CA MET A 149 9.10 -6.95 9.77
C MET A 149 9.99 -7.05 11.03
N ILE A 150 9.99 -8.16 11.76
CA ILE A 150 10.88 -8.34 12.92
C ILE A 150 12.33 -8.39 12.46
N ASN A 151 12.61 -9.13 11.39
CA ASN A 151 13.93 -9.11 10.76
C ASN A 151 14.31 -7.68 10.36
N PHE A 152 13.35 -6.85 9.95
CA PHE A 152 13.57 -5.42 9.74
C PHE A 152 13.95 -4.67 11.03
N ILE A 153 13.22 -4.81 12.14
CA ILE A 153 13.52 -4.09 13.40
C ILE A 153 14.90 -4.48 13.91
N LEU A 154 15.22 -5.78 13.91
CA LEU A 154 16.51 -6.30 14.38
C LEU A 154 17.67 -5.76 13.53
N ILE A 155 17.54 -5.77 12.20
CA ILE A 155 18.56 -5.22 11.29
C ILE A 155 18.63 -3.69 11.46
N TYR A 156 17.51 -2.99 11.54
CA TYR A 156 17.51 -1.52 11.67
C TYR A 156 18.13 -1.07 13.00
N HIS A 157 17.78 -1.71 14.11
CA HIS A 157 18.37 -1.39 15.41
C HIS A 157 19.88 -1.72 15.45
N TYR A 158 20.29 -2.84 14.84
CA TYR A 158 21.71 -3.20 14.74
C TYR A 158 22.54 -2.22 13.90
N TYR A 159 22.01 -1.72 12.78
CA TYR A 159 22.76 -0.84 11.86
C TYR A 159 22.61 0.66 12.14
N TYR A 160 21.56 1.11 12.85
CA TYR A 160 21.23 2.54 12.97
C TYR A 160 20.97 3.02 14.42
N CYS A 161 21.13 2.18 15.44
CA CYS A 161 21.11 2.60 16.86
C CYS A 161 22.43 2.37 17.60
N LEU A 162 23.49 1.94 16.91
CA LEU A 162 24.85 1.78 17.46
C LEU A 162 25.81 2.92 17.06
N GLU A 163 25.27 4.03 16.54
CA GLU A 163 25.94 5.33 16.40
C GLU A 163 25.21 6.36 17.28
#